data_AF-A0A6P6GMR3-F1
#
_entry.id   AF-A0A6P6GMR3-F1
#
_cell.length_a   1.000
_cell.length_b   1.000
_cell.length_c   1.000
_cell.angle_alpha   90.00
_cell.angle_beta   90.00
_cell.angle_gamma   90.00
#
_symmetry.space_group_name_H-M   'P 1'
#
loop_
_entity.id
_entity.type
_entity.pdbx_description
1 polymer ?
#
loop_
_entity_poly.entity_id
_entity_poly.type
_entity_poly.pdbx_seq_one_letter_code
_entity_poly.pdbx_strand_id
1 'polypeptide(L)'
;MDTPRTLYKITCDCPGTEAAAEASAALSAASLAFKGVDYDYSASLLSNSHSLFELADNYRGSFKASCPFYCSYSGYQDELLWAAAWLYKASGNYKYLTYVSSNQGWSQAVTEFSWDNKFVGAQTLLLKEFYKGNKNLNRYKIDIESFICAVMPGSSTSQIKTTPGGLLYF
;
A
#
# COMPACT_ATOMS: atom_id res chain seq x y z
N MET A 1 -3.61 33.74 9.33
CA MET A 1 -4.66 32.73 9.61
C MET A 1 -4.76 32.67 11.11
N ASP A 2 -5.93 32.94 11.66
CA ASP A 2 -6.08 33.22 13.09
C ASP A 2 -6.79 32.06 13.83
N THR A 3 -7.13 31.00 13.10
CA THR A 3 -7.71 29.78 13.65
C THR A 3 -6.62 28.82 14.14
N PRO A 4 -6.73 28.27 15.36
CA PRO A 4 -5.80 27.25 15.87
C PRO A 4 -5.71 26.03 14.94
N ARG A 5 -4.48 25.54 14.73
CA ARG A 5 -4.19 24.34 13.91
C ARG A 5 -3.72 23.20 14.81
N THR A 6 -4.68 22.53 15.46
CA THR A 6 -4.40 21.44 16.40
C THR A 6 -3.65 20.30 15.72
N LEU A 7 -2.59 19.82 16.37
CA LEU A 7 -1.80 18.69 15.90
C LEU A 7 -2.29 17.39 16.54
N TYR A 8 -2.45 16.37 15.72
CA TYR A 8 -2.70 15.00 16.13
C TYR A 8 -1.49 14.15 15.77
N LYS A 9 -1.20 13.13 16.57
CA LYS A 9 -0.06 12.23 16.35
C LYS A 9 -0.46 10.79 16.58
N ILE A 10 0.24 9.91 15.87
CA ILE A 10 0.15 8.45 16.06
C ILE A 10 1.19 8.05 17.10
N THR A 11 0.78 7.24 18.06
CA THR A 11 1.65 6.68 19.10
C THR A 11 1.28 5.23 19.37
N CYS A 12 2.05 4.55 20.21
CA CYS A 12 1.75 3.18 20.66
C CYS A 12 0.37 3.05 21.32
N ASP A 13 -0.08 4.10 22.05
CA ASP A 13 -1.37 4.13 22.75
C ASP A 13 -2.52 4.69 21.89
N CYS A 14 -2.18 5.40 20.80
CA CYS A 14 -3.14 5.97 19.85
C CYS A 14 -2.72 5.56 18.44
N PRO A 15 -3.03 4.31 18.04
CA PRO A 15 -2.55 3.74 16.79
C PRO A 15 -3.17 4.41 15.56
N GLY A 16 -2.49 4.26 14.43
CA GLY A 16 -2.90 4.77 13.13
C GLY A 16 -2.18 4.03 12.02
N THR A 17 -2.44 2.73 11.94
CA THR A 17 -1.70 1.80 11.09
C THR A 17 -1.75 2.20 9.63
N GLU A 18 -2.89 2.65 9.11
CA GLU A 18 -3.06 3.06 7.71
C GLU A 18 -2.08 4.18 7.36
N ALA A 19 -2.15 5.28 8.10
CA ALA A 19 -1.32 6.46 7.85
C ALA A 19 0.17 6.19 8.09
N ALA A 20 0.52 5.40 9.11
CA ALA A 20 1.91 5.06 9.40
C ALA A 20 2.51 4.12 8.32
N ALA A 21 1.75 3.12 7.87
CA ALA A 21 2.19 2.22 6.81
C ALA A 21 2.22 2.92 5.44
N GLU A 22 1.25 3.77 5.10
CA GLU A 22 1.29 4.57 3.86
C GLU A 22 2.47 5.54 3.86
N ALA A 23 2.76 6.20 5.00
CA ALA A 23 3.96 7.03 5.13
C ALA A 23 5.23 6.19 4.96
N SER A 24 5.28 4.97 5.50
CA SER A 24 6.38 4.04 5.26
C SER A 24 6.55 3.72 3.77
N ALA A 25 5.46 3.38 3.08
CA ALA A 25 5.46 3.12 1.63
C ALA A 25 6.00 4.32 0.83
N ALA A 26 5.52 5.52 1.15
CA ALA A 26 5.94 6.76 0.51
C ALA A 26 7.45 7.04 0.69
N LEU A 27 7.96 6.90 1.92
CA LEU A 27 9.40 7.08 2.20
C LEU A 27 10.26 6.00 1.52
N SER A 28 9.78 4.76 1.45
CA SER A 28 10.45 3.70 0.70
C SER A 28 10.52 4.01 -0.80
N ALA A 29 9.41 4.42 -1.41
CA ALA A 29 9.37 4.79 -2.81
C ALA A 29 10.26 6.01 -3.11
N ALA A 30 10.23 7.02 -2.23
CA ALA A 30 11.08 8.21 -2.34
C ALA A 30 12.57 7.86 -2.22
N SER A 31 12.96 6.96 -1.30
CA SER A 31 14.36 6.54 -1.16
C SER A 31 14.93 6.01 -2.49
N LEU A 32 14.16 5.22 -3.24
CA LEU A 32 14.57 4.73 -4.56
C LEU A 32 14.77 5.86 -5.57
N ALA A 33 13.93 6.89 -5.56
CA ALA A 33 14.04 8.03 -6.46
C ALA A 33 15.27 8.90 -6.14
N PHE A 34 15.59 9.09 -4.86
CA PHE A 34 16.73 9.89 -4.42
C PHE A 34 18.06 9.13 -4.45
N LYS A 35 18.06 7.80 -4.53
CA LYS A 35 19.27 6.96 -4.44
C LYS A 35 20.44 7.40 -5.34
N GLY A 36 20.16 7.87 -6.55
CA GLY A 36 21.17 8.32 -7.52
C GLY A 36 21.48 9.82 -7.48
N VAL A 37 20.75 10.60 -6.68
CA VAL A 37 20.83 12.07 -6.60
C VAL A 37 21.42 12.51 -5.26
N ASP A 38 20.91 11.93 -4.18
CA ASP A 38 21.33 12.19 -2.80
C ASP A 38 21.24 10.88 -2.02
N TYR A 39 22.40 10.24 -1.87
CA TYR A 39 22.50 8.94 -1.20
C TYR A 39 22.18 9.03 0.30
N ASP A 40 22.65 10.07 0.98
CA ASP A 40 22.46 10.23 2.42
C ASP A 40 20.99 10.50 2.75
N TYR A 41 20.33 11.34 1.94
CA TYR A 41 18.90 11.56 2.07
C TYR A 41 18.10 10.29 1.75
N SER A 42 18.44 9.56 0.68
CA SER A 42 17.86 8.25 0.36
C SER A 42 17.97 7.28 1.56
N ALA A 43 19.14 7.18 2.18
CA ALA A 43 19.37 6.32 3.34
C ALA A 43 18.51 6.75 4.54
N SER A 44 18.40 8.07 4.78
CA SER A 44 17.55 8.62 5.83
C SER A 44 16.07 8.29 5.61
N LEU A 45 15.57 8.43 4.38
CA LEU A 45 14.18 8.09 4.03
C LEU A 45 13.89 6.60 4.26
N LEU A 46 14.80 5.72 3.81
CA LEU A 46 14.64 4.27 4.01
C LEU A 46 14.68 3.88 5.49
N SER A 47 15.57 4.49 6.27
CA SER A 47 15.62 4.28 7.73
C SER A 47 14.31 4.66 8.40
N ASN A 48 13.75 5.83 8.08
CA ASN A 48 12.47 6.27 8.63
C ASN A 48 11.31 5.39 8.15
N SER A 49 11.36 4.91 6.91
CA SER A 49 10.39 3.95 6.38
C SER A 49 10.34 2.66 7.20
N HIS A 50 11.50 2.12 7.60
CA HIS A 50 11.57 0.95 8.49
C HIS A 50 10.88 1.22 9.83
N SER A 51 11.20 2.34 10.50
CA SER A 51 10.62 2.69 11.80
C SER A 51 9.10 2.92 11.73
N LEU A 52 8.60 3.55 10.67
CA LEU A 52 7.16 3.76 10.47
C LEU A 52 6.41 2.45 10.25
N PHE A 53 6.99 1.51 9.50
CA PHE A 53 6.39 0.18 9.32
C PHE A 53 6.35 -0.58 10.64
N GLU A 54 7.43 -0.55 11.43
CA GLU A 54 7.48 -1.21 12.73
C GLU A 54 6.45 -0.60 13.71
N LEU A 55 6.27 0.73 13.69
CA LEU A 55 5.21 1.38 14.45
C LEU A 55 3.82 0.90 14.01
N ALA A 56 3.57 0.87 12.70
CA ALA A 56 2.29 0.47 12.14
C ALA A 56 1.92 -0.99 12.46
N ASP A 57 2.89 -1.90 12.30
CA ASP A 57 2.69 -3.34 12.42
C ASP A 57 2.67 -3.82 13.88
N ASN A 58 3.47 -3.22 14.77
CA ASN A 58 3.49 -3.59 16.19
C ASN A 58 2.29 -3.03 16.97
N TYR A 59 1.73 -1.89 16.54
CA TYR A 59 0.62 -1.21 17.20
C TYR A 59 -0.54 -1.05 16.22
N ARG A 60 -1.24 -2.16 15.96
CA ARG A 60 -2.31 -2.22 14.96
C ARG A 60 -3.59 -1.55 15.45
N GLY A 61 -4.07 -0.57 14.73
CA GLY A 61 -5.34 0.09 14.97
C GLY A 61 -5.57 1.28 14.06
N SER A 62 -6.84 1.50 13.70
CA SER A 62 -7.20 2.53 12.72
C SER A 62 -7.10 3.94 13.27
N PHE A 63 -6.54 4.85 12.47
CA PHE A 63 -6.51 6.27 12.81
C PHE A 63 -7.92 6.88 12.74
N LYS A 64 -8.40 7.49 13.83
CA LYS A 64 -9.77 8.03 13.91
C LYS A 64 -9.87 9.54 13.73
N ALA A 65 -8.78 10.28 13.96
CA ALA A 65 -8.82 11.75 13.98
C ALA A 65 -8.98 12.39 12.59
N SER A 66 -8.86 11.62 11.51
CA SER A 66 -9.08 12.07 10.13
C SER A 66 -10.56 12.03 9.70
N CYS A 67 -11.44 11.37 10.46
CA CYS A 67 -12.88 11.34 10.18
C CYS A 67 -13.56 12.68 10.52
N PRO A 68 -14.57 13.14 9.76
CA PRO A 68 -15.25 12.42 8.67
C PRO A 68 -14.63 12.59 7.27
N PHE A 69 -13.42 13.17 7.15
CA PHE A 69 -12.84 13.53 5.86
C PHE A 69 -12.10 12.37 5.17
N TYR A 70 -11.22 11.69 5.91
CA TYR A 70 -10.42 10.56 5.42
C TYR A 70 -10.52 9.38 6.38
N CYS A 71 -11.71 8.79 6.46
CA CYS A 71 -11.95 7.59 7.26
C CYS A 71 -11.37 6.35 6.58
N SER A 72 -10.77 5.44 7.35
CA SER A 72 -10.44 4.11 6.83
C SER A 72 -11.72 3.31 6.59
N TYR A 73 -11.92 2.83 5.36
CA TYR A 73 -13.03 1.95 4.98
C TYR A 73 -12.55 0.55 4.58
N SER A 74 -11.38 0.45 3.95
CA SER A 74 -10.70 -0.79 3.55
C SER A 74 -10.10 -1.58 4.71
N GLY A 75 -9.79 -0.89 5.83
CA GLY A 75 -8.98 -1.42 6.92
C GLY A 75 -7.55 -0.87 6.84
N TYR A 76 -6.59 -1.68 7.31
CA TYR A 76 -5.15 -1.34 7.28
C TYR A 76 -4.28 -2.45 6.71
N GLN A 77 -4.90 -3.59 6.37
CA GLN A 77 -4.17 -4.76 5.89
C GLN A 77 -3.52 -4.48 4.53
N ASP A 78 -4.19 -3.72 3.67
CA ASP A 78 -3.65 -3.28 2.39
C ASP A 78 -2.49 -2.32 2.53
N GLU A 79 -2.55 -1.31 3.40
CA GLU A 79 -1.39 -0.43 3.66
C GLU A 79 -0.20 -1.22 4.21
N LEU A 80 -0.42 -2.20 5.10
CA LEU A 80 0.67 -3.06 5.60
C LEU A 80 1.31 -3.89 4.48
N LEU A 81 0.50 -4.51 3.60
CA LEU A 81 1.02 -5.25 2.45
C LEU A 81 1.75 -4.33 1.46
N TRP A 82 1.21 -3.14 1.23
CA TRP A 82 1.77 -2.12 0.35
C TRP A 82 3.11 -1.60 0.84
N ALA A 83 3.19 -1.24 2.12
CA ALA A 83 4.41 -0.78 2.77
C ALA A 83 5.49 -1.86 2.76
N ALA A 84 5.14 -3.11 3.10
CA ALA A 84 6.08 -4.22 3.05
C ALA A 84 6.60 -4.48 1.61
N ALA A 85 5.72 -4.42 0.60
CA ALA A 85 6.14 -4.58 -0.80
C ALA A 85 7.11 -3.48 -1.25
N TRP A 86 6.86 -2.21 -0.87
CA TRP A 86 7.80 -1.11 -1.14
C TRP A 86 9.11 -1.24 -0.39
N LEU A 87 9.06 -1.60 0.89
CA LEU A 87 10.24 -1.81 1.72
C LEU A 87 11.13 -2.92 1.16
N TYR A 88 10.53 -4.03 0.70
CA TYR A 88 11.27 -5.07 0.00
C TYR A 88 11.91 -4.53 -1.28
N LYS A 89 11.15 -3.78 -2.10
CA LYS A 89 11.66 -3.20 -3.34
C LYS A 89 12.82 -2.21 -3.10
N ALA A 90 12.75 -1.41 -2.04
CA ALA A 90 13.71 -0.37 -1.73
C ALA A 90 14.98 -0.92 -1.07
N SER A 91 14.82 -1.81 -0.10
CA SER A 91 15.94 -2.33 0.71
C SER A 91 16.52 -3.66 0.21
N GLY A 92 15.77 -4.44 -0.56
CA GLY A 92 16.10 -5.83 -0.88
C GLY A 92 16.02 -6.78 0.33
N ASN A 93 15.55 -6.31 1.49
CA ASN A 93 15.50 -7.12 2.70
C ASN A 93 14.36 -8.15 2.64
N TYR A 94 14.74 -9.42 2.59
CA TYR A 94 13.81 -10.54 2.43
C TYR A 94 12.79 -10.67 3.56
N LYS A 95 13.02 -10.07 4.74
CA LYS A 95 12.03 -10.06 5.85
C LYS A 95 10.67 -9.54 5.40
N TYR A 96 10.66 -8.54 4.51
CA TYR A 96 9.44 -7.96 3.97
C TYR A 96 8.76 -8.84 2.91
N LEU A 97 9.55 -9.57 2.11
CA LEU A 97 9.00 -10.56 1.19
C LEU A 97 8.37 -11.74 1.95
N THR A 98 9.00 -12.17 3.05
CA THR A 98 8.42 -13.15 3.97
C THR A 98 7.14 -12.60 4.60
N TYR A 99 7.13 -11.34 5.04
CA TYR A 99 5.95 -10.70 5.62
C TYR A 99 4.74 -10.75 4.68
N VAL A 100 4.88 -10.32 3.43
CA VAL A 100 3.77 -10.39 2.45
C VAL A 100 3.39 -11.84 2.17
N SER A 101 4.35 -12.76 2.04
CA SER A 101 4.05 -14.18 1.80
C SER A 101 3.25 -14.82 2.95
N SER A 102 3.60 -14.49 4.20
CA SER A 102 2.90 -14.96 5.40
C SER A 102 1.52 -14.34 5.57
N ASN A 103 1.33 -13.10 5.09
CA ASN A 103 0.06 -12.37 5.20
C ASN A 103 -0.74 -12.35 3.88
N GLN A 104 -0.44 -13.25 2.94
CA GLN A 104 -1.10 -13.29 1.62
C GLN A 104 -2.63 -13.47 1.70
N GLY A 105 -3.14 -14.04 2.79
CA GLY A 105 -4.57 -14.19 3.04
C GLY A 105 -5.32 -12.87 3.24
N TRP A 106 -4.60 -11.75 3.47
CA TRP A 106 -5.22 -10.42 3.48
C TRP A 106 -5.48 -9.88 2.08
N SER A 107 -4.75 -10.36 1.06
CA SER A 107 -4.96 -9.91 -0.32
C SER A 107 -6.34 -10.31 -0.82
N GLN A 108 -7.00 -9.36 -1.46
CA GLN A 108 -8.30 -9.53 -2.07
C GLN A 108 -8.37 -8.90 -3.45
N ALA A 109 -9.19 -9.49 -4.32
CA ALA A 109 -9.58 -8.86 -5.56
C ALA A 109 -10.44 -7.64 -5.26
N VAL A 110 -10.04 -6.49 -5.79
CA VAL A 110 -10.74 -5.21 -5.67
C VAL A 110 -10.91 -4.61 -7.05
N THR A 111 -11.72 -3.58 -7.16
CA THR A 111 -12.00 -2.88 -8.43
C THR A 111 -11.43 -1.46 -8.46
N GLU A 112 -10.78 -1.02 -7.40
CA GLU A 112 -10.21 0.33 -7.29
C GLU A 112 -8.84 0.34 -6.61
N PHE A 113 -8.06 1.36 -6.93
CA PHE A 113 -6.85 1.75 -6.21
C PHE A 113 -7.01 3.22 -5.81
N SER A 114 -6.89 3.51 -4.53
CA SER A 114 -7.24 4.82 -3.98
C SER A 114 -6.39 5.18 -2.76
N TRP A 115 -6.62 6.36 -2.20
CA TRP A 115 -6.00 6.77 -0.93
C TRP A 115 -6.43 5.89 0.25
N ASP A 116 -7.53 5.13 0.13
CA ASP A 116 -8.02 4.19 1.15
C ASP A 116 -7.68 2.74 0.78
N ASN A 117 -7.65 2.36 -0.49
CA ASN A 117 -7.42 0.97 -0.92
C ASN A 117 -6.09 0.77 -1.68
N LYS A 118 -5.13 0.03 -1.09
CA LYS A 118 -3.79 -0.23 -1.67
C LYS A 118 -3.57 -1.62 -2.24
N PHE A 119 -4.57 -2.49 -2.24
CA PHE A 119 -4.41 -3.89 -2.67
C PHE A 119 -3.81 -4.01 -4.07
N VAL A 120 -4.35 -3.28 -5.04
CA VAL A 120 -3.88 -3.27 -6.44
C VAL A 120 -2.40 -2.88 -6.52
N GLY A 121 -1.98 -1.86 -5.76
CA GLY A 121 -0.60 -1.40 -5.71
C GLY A 121 0.34 -2.49 -5.18
N ALA A 122 0.01 -3.06 -4.02
CA ALA A 122 0.78 -4.13 -3.40
C ALA A 122 0.89 -5.35 -4.33
N GLN A 123 -0.22 -5.79 -4.90
CA GLN A 123 -0.28 -6.93 -5.82
C GLN A 123 0.58 -6.68 -7.07
N THR A 124 0.54 -5.47 -7.63
CA THR A 124 1.35 -5.09 -8.81
C THR A 124 2.85 -5.18 -8.53
N LEU A 125 3.30 -4.69 -7.36
CA LEU A 125 4.72 -4.78 -6.98
C LEU A 125 5.17 -6.23 -6.82
N LEU A 126 4.35 -7.06 -6.19
CA LEU A 126 4.66 -8.46 -5.89
C LEU A 126 4.55 -9.37 -7.12
N LEU A 127 3.76 -8.98 -8.13
CA LEU A 127 3.64 -9.70 -9.39
C LEU A 127 5.01 -9.91 -10.07
N LYS A 128 5.92 -8.93 -9.96
CA LYS A 128 7.28 -9.05 -10.50
C LYS A 128 8.05 -10.22 -9.86
N GLU A 129 7.90 -10.43 -8.56
CA GLU A 129 8.57 -11.51 -7.83
C GLU A 129 7.95 -12.87 -8.13
N PHE A 130 6.63 -12.93 -8.36
CA PHE A 130 5.98 -14.14 -8.85
C PHE A 130 6.57 -14.60 -10.20
N TYR A 131 6.76 -13.67 -11.14
CA TYR A 131 7.32 -13.98 -12.46
C TYR A 131 8.81 -14.32 -12.41
N LYS A 132 9.55 -13.84 -11.40
CA LYS A 132 10.93 -14.28 -11.12
C LYS A 132 11.04 -15.69 -10.54
N GLY A 133 9.91 -16.34 -10.23
CA GLY A 133 9.87 -17.73 -9.78
C GLY A 133 9.29 -17.95 -8.38
N ASN A 134 8.96 -16.90 -7.63
CA ASN A 134 8.36 -17.05 -6.31
C ASN A 134 6.85 -17.39 -6.43
N LYS A 135 6.55 -18.67 -6.70
CA LYS A 135 5.17 -19.15 -6.91
C LYS A 135 4.28 -19.07 -5.68
N ASN A 136 4.85 -18.86 -4.48
CA ASN A 136 4.09 -18.66 -3.25
C ASN A 136 3.28 -17.34 -3.26
N LEU A 137 3.56 -16.44 -4.21
CA LEU A 137 2.84 -15.18 -4.41
C LEU A 137 1.65 -15.30 -5.38
N ASN A 138 1.19 -16.53 -5.68
CA ASN A 138 0.12 -16.78 -6.64
C ASN A 138 -1.19 -16.04 -6.31
N ARG A 139 -1.51 -15.85 -5.03
CA ARG A 139 -2.68 -15.08 -4.61
C ARG A 139 -2.66 -13.66 -5.16
N TYR A 140 -1.53 -12.96 -5.02
CA TYR A 140 -1.35 -11.61 -5.55
C TYR A 140 -1.51 -11.56 -7.08
N LYS A 141 -1.01 -12.58 -7.80
CA LYS A 141 -1.21 -12.71 -9.25
C LYS A 141 -2.68 -12.84 -9.62
N ILE A 142 -3.42 -13.73 -8.94
CA ILE A 142 -4.84 -13.94 -9.21
C ILE A 142 -5.63 -12.66 -8.96
N ASP A 143 -5.35 -11.97 -7.85
CA ASP A 143 -6.11 -10.79 -7.45
C ASP A 143 -5.85 -9.60 -8.40
N ILE A 144 -4.60 -9.36 -8.83
CA ILE A 144 -4.31 -8.28 -9.80
C ILE A 144 -4.86 -8.57 -11.19
N GLU A 145 -4.85 -9.83 -11.64
CA GLU A 145 -5.50 -10.21 -12.90
C GLU A 145 -7.01 -10.01 -12.84
N SER A 146 -7.63 -10.30 -11.69
CA SER A 146 -9.04 -10.01 -11.46
C SER A 146 -9.33 -8.51 -11.58
N PHE A 147 -8.51 -7.65 -10.96
CA PHE A 147 -8.63 -6.19 -11.11
C PHE A 147 -8.51 -5.75 -12.57
N ILE A 148 -7.49 -6.23 -13.30
CA ILE A 148 -7.29 -5.90 -14.72
C ILE A 148 -8.52 -6.30 -15.55
N CYS A 149 -9.04 -7.51 -15.34
CA CYS A 149 -10.24 -7.98 -16.02
C CYS A 149 -11.49 -7.19 -15.62
N ALA A 150 -11.59 -6.69 -14.39
CA ALA A 150 -12.73 -5.92 -13.92
C ALA A 150 -12.79 -4.51 -14.55
N VAL A 151 -11.63 -3.90 -14.84
CA VAL A 151 -11.54 -2.55 -15.42
C VAL A 151 -11.39 -2.54 -16.95
N MET A 152 -11.13 -3.68 -17.58
CA MET A 152 -10.92 -3.79 -19.02
C MET A 152 -12.26 -3.85 -19.78
N PRO A 153 -12.56 -2.87 -20.66
CA PRO A 153 -13.75 -2.92 -21.50
C PRO A 153 -13.77 -4.19 -22.38
N GLY A 154 -14.91 -4.88 -22.42
CA GLY A 154 -15.07 -6.11 -23.21
C GLY A 154 -14.61 -7.40 -22.52
N SER A 155 -14.03 -7.30 -21.32
CA SER A 155 -13.81 -8.48 -20.47
C SER A 155 -15.14 -9.13 -20.08
N SER A 156 -15.21 -10.47 -20.10
CA SER A 156 -16.39 -11.22 -19.65
C SER A 156 -16.69 -11.05 -18.16
N THR A 157 -15.72 -10.54 -17.39
CA THR A 157 -15.85 -10.24 -15.95
C THR A 157 -15.70 -8.75 -15.65
N SER A 158 -15.90 -7.88 -16.64
CA SER A 158 -15.91 -6.42 -16.44
C SER A 158 -16.94 -6.04 -15.38
N GLN A 159 -16.52 -5.25 -14.39
CA GLN A 159 -17.39 -4.78 -13.29
C GLN A 159 -17.63 -3.27 -13.34
N ILE A 160 -16.78 -2.52 -14.05
CA ILE A 160 -16.86 -1.06 -14.12
C ILE A 160 -17.68 -0.62 -15.32
N LYS A 161 -18.60 0.33 -15.09
CA LYS A 161 -19.41 0.91 -16.15
C LYS A 161 -18.59 1.90 -16.97
N THR A 162 -18.91 2.03 -18.24
CA THR A 162 -18.33 3.07 -19.11
C THR A 162 -19.38 4.12 -19.41
N THR A 163 -18.97 5.39 -19.41
CA THR A 163 -19.78 6.47 -20.00
C THR A 163 -19.88 6.27 -21.52
N PRO A 164 -20.83 6.95 -22.21
CA PRO A 164 -20.89 6.90 -23.68
C PRO A 164 -19.59 7.31 -24.38
N GLY A 165 -18.74 8.11 -23.73
CA GLY A 165 -17.42 8.51 -24.23
C GLY A 165 -16.26 7.57 -23.89
N GLY A 166 -16.54 6.42 -23.27
CA GLY A 166 -15.53 5.41 -22.93
C GLY A 166 -14.78 5.62 -21.61
N LEU A 167 -15.11 6.65 -20.83
CA LEU A 167 -14.56 6.84 -19.48
C LEU A 167 -15.06 5.74 -18.52
N LEU A 168 -14.17 5.12 -17.77
CA LEU A 168 -14.50 4.23 -16.65
C LEU A 168 -15.15 5.03 -15.51
N TYR A 169 -16.34 4.63 -15.10
CA TYR A 169 -17.15 5.30 -14.07
C TYR A 169 -17.33 4.37 -12.87
N PHE A 170 -16.71 4.79 -11.76
CA PHE A 170 -16.67 4.09 -10.47
C PHE A 170 -17.77 4.62 -9.54
#